data_AF-A0A662Q0H4-F1
#
_entry.id   AF-A0A662Q0H4-F1
#
_cell.length_a   1.000
_cell.length_b   1.000
_cell.length_c   1.000
_cell.angle_alpha   90.00
_cell.angle_beta   90.00
_cell.angle_gamma   90.00
#
_symmetry.space_group_name_H-M   'P 1'
#
loop_
_entity.id
_entity.type
_entity.pdbx_description
1 polymer ?
#
loop_
_entity_poly.entity_id
_entity_poly.type
_entity_poly.pdbx_seq_one_letter_code
_entity_poly.pdbx_strand_id
1 'polypeptide(L)'
;EFRMFRLKSCPEASTRGSLRPITVPRWSCKILEFSGSSLKLSIELPPGSYATVILREIMKPKTPLAFIGKTINKDGSEGSG
;
A
#
# COMPACT_ATOMS: atom_id res chain seq x y z
N GLU A 1 23.51 -12.75 -6.70
CA GLU A 1 24.11 -11.78 -7.64
C GLU A 1 23.01 -10.94 -8.29
N PHE A 2 22.85 -9.66 -7.93
CA PHE A 2 21.94 -8.72 -8.62
C PHE A 2 22.62 -7.34 -8.73
N ARG A 3 23.90 -7.31 -9.10
CA ARG A 3 24.72 -6.08 -9.12
C ARG A 3 24.59 -5.28 -10.42
N MET A 4 23.84 -5.74 -11.41
CA MET A 4 23.77 -5.09 -12.72
C MET A 4 22.34 -4.88 -13.21
N PHE A 5 21.86 -3.64 -13.10
CA PHE A 5 20.66 -3.14 -13.81
C PHE A 5 20.98 -2.64 -15.23
N ARG A 6 22.26 -2.73 -15.65
CA ARG A 6 22.71 -2.44 -17.01
C ARG A 6 22.84 -3.75 -17.78
N LEU A 7 21.93 -3.97 -18.71
CA LEU A 7 21.82 -5.20 -19.49
C LEU A 7 22.46 -5.00 -20.86
N LYS A 8 23.59 -5.69 -21.12
CA LYS A 8 24.29 -5.59 -22.41
C LYS A 8 23.51 -6.25 -23.56
N SER A 9 22.85 -7.37 -23.29
CA SER A 9 22.07 -8.13 -24.26
C SER A 9 20.71 -7.51 -24.58
N CYS A 10 20.18 -6.66 -23.69
CA CYS A 10 18.94 -5.92 -23.90
C CYS A 10 19.07 -4.50 -23.29
N PRO A 11 19.73 -3.57 -24.00
CA PRO A 11 19.99 -2.22 -23.49
C PRO A 11 18.72 -1.48 -23.06
N GLU A 12 17.60 -1.70 -23.76
CA GLU A 12 16.33 -0.98 -23.56
C GLU A 12 15.66 -1.31 -22.22
N ALA A 13 15.95 -2.51 -21.69
CA ALA A 13 15.48 -2.94 -20.37
C ALA A 13 16.42 -2.48 -19.23
N SER A 14 17.54 -1.81 -19.56
CA SER A 14 18.44 -1.25 -18.55
C SER A 14 17.78 -0.09 -17.83
N THR A 15 18.01 0.02 -16.52
CA THR A 15 17.55 1.18 -15.74
C THR A 15 18.68 1.82 -14.97
N ARG A 16 18.71 3.15 -14.98
CA ARG A 16 19.60 3.95 -14.14
C ARG A 16 19.13 3.99 -12.68
N GLY A 17 17.86 3.65 -12.44
CA GLY A 17 17.18 3.94 -11.19
C GLY A 17 16.86 5.43 -11.04
N SER A 18 16.00 5.74 -10.09
CA SER A 18 15.65 7.10 -9.69
C SER A 18 15.29 7.12 -8.21
N LEU A 19 15.33 8.30 -7.60
CA LEU A 19 14.85 8.49 -6.24
C LEU A 19 13.36 8.79 -6.26
N ARG A 20 12.63 8.19 -5.32
CA ARG A 20 11.22 8.48 -5.08
C ARG A 20 11.04 8.82 -3.60
N PRO A 21 10.31 9.90 -3.26
CA PRO A 21 9.96 10.19 -1.87
C PRO A 21 9.25 9.00 -1.20
N ILE A 22 9.64 8.68 0.03
CA ILE A 22 9.03 7.58 0.80
C ILE A 22 7.60 7.90 1.24
N THR A 23 7.32 9.17 1.50
CA THR A 23 5.97 9.70 1.76
C THR A 23 5.46 10.45 0.54
N VAL A 24 4.14 10.52 0.37
CA VAL A 24 3.52 11.36 -0.67
C VAL A 24 3.69 12.83 -0.26
N PRO A 25 4.46 13.66 -1.00
CA PRO A 25 4.63 15.05 -0.64
C PRO A 25 3.42 15.88 -1.08
N ARG A 26 3.11 16.96 -0.36
CA ARG A 26 2.17 18.02 -0.81
C ARG A 26 0.82 17.50 -1.33
N TRP A 27 0.19 16.59 -0.60
CA TRP A 27 -1.17 16.13 -0.89
C TRP A 27 -2.20 16.90 -0.06
N SER A 28 -3.43 16.94 -0.54
CA SER A 28 -4.58 17.46 0.20
C SER A 28 -5.74 16.47 0.14
N CYS A 29 -6.57 16.42 1.18
CA CYS A 29 -7.77 15.61 1.22
C CYS A 29 -8.88 16.37 1.95
N LYS A 30 -10.04 16.47 1.31
CA LYS A 30 -11.23 17.13 1.85
C LYS A 30 -12.40 16.16 1.80
N ILE A 31 -13.14 16.07 2.89
CA ILE A 31 -14.44 15.37 2.91
C ILE A 31 -15.45 16.30 2.26
N LEU A 32 -16.08 15.84 1.18
CA LEU A 32 -17.13 16.57 0.49
C LEU A 32 -18.50 16.22 1.07
N GLU A 33 -18.75 14.93 1.27
CA GLU A 33 -20.01 14.39 1.76
C GLU A 33 -19.75 13.16 2.63
N PHE A 34 -20.53 13.00 3.69
CA PHE A 34 -20.55 11.80 4.52
C PHE A 34 -22.01 11.41 4.77
N SER A 35 -22.40 10.20 4.37
CA SER A 35 -23.76 9.69 4.51
C SER A 35 -23.73 8.22 4.89
N GLY A 36 -24.08 7.93 6.14
CA GLY A 36 -24.10 6.57 6.69
C GLY A 36 -22.74 5.88 6.54
N SER A 37 -22.69 4.86 5.68
CA SER A 37 -21.48 4.08 5.37
C SER A 37 -20.74 4.54 4.11
N SER A 38 -21.12 5.69 3.53
CA SER A 38 -20.53 6.26 2.33
C SER A 38 -19.78 7.55 2.63
N LEU A 39 -18.59 7.70 2.04
CA LEU A 39 -17.70 8.85 2.21
C LEU A 39 -17.24 9.33 0.82
N LYS A 40 -17.49 10.60 0.51
CA LYS A 40 -17.03 11.26 -0.72
C LYS A 40 -15.87 12.19 -0.40
N LEU A 41 -14.75 11.97 -1.10
CA LEU A 41 -13.49 12.67 -0.87
C LEU A 41 -13.06 13.43 -2.13
N SER A 42 -12.49 14.63 -1.93
CA SER A 42 -11.66 15.31 -2.93
C SER A 42 -10.20 15.16 -2.51
N ILE A 43 -9.35 14.63 -3.39
CA ILE A 43 -7.94 14.34 -3.11
C ILE A 43 -7.08 14.96 -4.20
N GLU A 44 -6.08 15.74 -3.81
CA GLU A 44 -5.07 16.31 -4.71
C GLU A 44 -3.73 15.65 -4.44
N LEU A 45 -3.03 15.23 -5.51
CA LEU A 45 -1.79 14.47 -5.42
C LEU A 45 -0.74 14.96 -6.41
N PRO A 46 0.55 14.87 -6.07
CA PRO A 46 1.60 15.16 -7.02
C PRO A 46 1.65 14.09 -8.13
N PRO A 47 2.19 14.42 -9.32
CA PRO A 47 2.34 13.48 -10.42
C PRO A 47 3.06 12.20 -10.01
N GLY A 48 2.61 11.06 -10.55
CA GLY A 48 3.18 9.75 -10.25
C GLY A 48 2.82 9.21 -8.85
N SER A 49 1.92 9.86 -8.11
CA SER A 49 1.32 9.32 -6.89
C SER A 49 -0.01 8.63 -7.17
N TYR A 50 -0.37 7.70 -6.29
CA TYR A 50 -1.58 6.88 -6.44
C TYR A 50 -2.55 7.19 -5.31
N ALA A 51 -3.79 7.53 -5.64
CA ALA A 51 -4.84 7.80 -4.65
C ALA A 51 -5.12 6.58 -3.75
N THR A 52 -4.91 5.38 -4.27
CA THR A 52 -5.07 4.12 -3.53
C THR A 52 -4.18 4.02 -2.30
N VAL A 53 -3.02 4.71 -2.26
CA VAL A 53 -2.17 4.74 -1.07
C VAL A 53 -2.90 5.41 0.09
N ILE A 54 -3.61 6.52 -0.15
CA ILE A 54 -4.41 7.20 0.87
C ILE A 54 -5.66 6.40 1.21
N LEU A 55 -6.39 5.91 0.21
CA LEU A 55 -7.60 5.13 0.41
C LEU A 55 -7.32 3.88 1.25
N ARG A 56 -6.20 3.21 1.01
CA ARG A 56 -5.76 2.06 1.80
C ARG A 56 -5.64 2.42 3.27
N GLU A 57 -4.99 3.54 3.60
CA GLU A 57 -4.81 3.96 4.99
C GLU A 57 -6.15 4.33 5.65
N ILE A 58 -7.08 4.94 4.91
CA ILE A 58 -8.44 5.26 5.38
C ILE A 58 -9.25 3.98 5.63
N MET A 59 -9.12 2.98 4.77
CA MET A 59 -9.94 1.77 4.79
C MET A 59 -9.38 0.65 5.67
N LYS A 60 -8.20 0.82 6.28
CA LYS A 60 -7.63 -0.19 7.16
C LYS A 60 -8.59 -0.49 8.34
N PRO A 61 -8.91 -1.76 8.61
CA PRO A 61 -9.63 -2.10 9.83
C PRO A 61 -8.76 -1.81 11.05
N LYS A 62 -9.38 -1.70 12.24
CA LYS A 62 -8.66 -1.46 13.52
C LYS A 62 -7.51 -2.44 13.75
N THR A 63 -7.63 -3.67 13.25
CA THR A 63 -6.63 -4.72 13.30
C THR A 63 -6.20 -5.11 11.88
N PRO A 64 -5.19 -4.44 11.29
CA PRO A 64 -4.80 -4.64 9.89
C PRO A 64 -3.93 -5.89 9.65
N LEU A 65 -3.65 -6.68 10.69
CA LEU A 65 -2.85 -7.90 10.57
C LEU A 65 -3.73 -9.06 10.08
N ALA A 66 -3.50 -9.45 8.82
CA ALA A 66 -3.99 -10.71 8.28
C ALA A 66 -3.12 -11.86 8.82
N PHE A 67 -3.33 -12.27 10.06
CA PHE A 67 -3.04 -13.63 10.48
C PHE A 67 -4.24 -14.17 11.24
N ILE A 68 -5.20 -14.71 10.48
CA ILE A 68 -6.16 -15.70 11.00
C ILE A 68 -5.54 -17.06 10.67
N GLY A 69 -4.34 -17.32 11.21
CA GLY A 69 -3.80 -18.66 11.20
C GLY A 69 -4.42 -19.40 12.36
N LYS A 70 -5.33 -20.34 12.07
CA LYS A 70 -5.81 -21.29 13.07
C LYS A 70 -4.59 -22.11 13.51
N THR A 71 -3.99 -21.80 14.66
CA THR A 71 -2.94 -22.64 15.23
C THR A 71 -3.62 -23.90 15.75
N ILE A 72 -3.66 -24.94 14.93
CA ILE A 72 -3.88 -26.30 15.44
C ILE A 72 -2.67 -26.65 16.31
N ASN A 73 -2.84 -26.47 17.61
CA ASN A 73 -1.93 -27.06 18.59
C ASN A 73 -1.91 -28.58 18.37
N LYS A 74 -0.75 -29.23 18.60
CA LYS A 74 -0.58 -30.69 18.46
C LYS A 74 -1.61 -31.53 19.25
N ASP A 75 -2.29 -30.89 20.21
CA ASP A 75 -3.28 -31.48 21.11
C ASP A 75 -4.75 -31.25 20.67
N GLY A 76 -4.99 -30.69 19.47
CA GLY A 76 -6.33 -30.62 18.87
C GLY A 76 -7.28 -29.58 19.47
N SER A 77 -6.80 -28.69 20.34
CA SER A 77 -7.62 -27.61 20.92
C SER A 77 -7.57 -26.33 20.10
N GLU A 78 -8.74 -25.74 19.86
CA GLU A 78 -8.89 -24.45 19.18
C GLU A 78 -8.59 -23.31 20.16
N GLY A 79 -7.52 -22.57 19.91
CA GLY A 79 -7.20 -21.33 20.61
C GLY A 79 -7.33 -20.14 19.67
N SER A 80 -8.07 -19.11 20.09
CA SER A 80 -8.16 -17.82 19.39
C SER A 80 -6.97 -16.95 19.79
N GLY A 81 -6.19 -16.50 18.81
CA GLY A 81 -5.17 -15.45 18.95
C GLY A 81 -5.74 -14.07 18.68
#